data_AF-A0A1H8F983-F1
#
_entry.id   AF-A0A1H8F983-F1
#
_cell.length_a   1.000
_cell.length_b   1.000
_cell.length_c   1.000
_cell.angle_alpha   90.00
_cell.angle_beta   90.00
_cell.angle_gamma   90.00
#
_symmetry.space_group_name_H-M   'P 1'
#
loop_
_entity.id
_entity.type
_entity.pdbx_description
1 polymer ?
#
loop_
_entity_poly.entity_id
_entity_poly.type
_entity_poly.pdbx_seq_one_letter_code
_entity_poly.pdbx_strand_id
1 'polypeptide(L)'
;MSETVTETLTYSLCGDRGETDKYYADVAAFTDEVMESLREEEQTIQEFKHYIADNNLKPIDSAVYALEFLMIGVLWRIYGRRAGAGSIYMGKLLSSLYSIRNRSAGVKIAVNRLKGIAGTTVLARSRKLEGAIDLKRFGRLIGWLRASGEFEQESKRLAVWLDFLNSKPPSKSENMLLRAERLGFWFEQRSKVRLGCYTSGVDAYIENNRQRLKWKENRIFCSRERVEYHLNMVGAEIMNRAFHGGFSAAKEKRVFLPVCMRHKSSEACKAVKEGEGYRCRSCSKECQVNAVTAMAKEYGCKVVMIPHASTAFGHQRIREGEVGIVGIACVLNLISGGYKAKEMGYEPQCVLLHYSGCIQHWHPKGIETRIDVHRLEEILKTGQKTYT
;
A
#
# COMPACT_ATOMS: atom_id res chain seq x y z
N MET A 1 -0.05 -9.68 38.98
CA MET A 1 -0.80 -10.44 37.96
C MET A 1 -0.69 -9.67 36.67
N SER A 2 0.20 -10.06 35.77
CA SER A 2 0.33 -9.39 34.46
C SER A 2 -0.83 -9.83 33.59
N GLU A 3 -1.77 -8.94 33.32
CA GLU A 3 -2.72 -9.14 32.24
C GLU A 3 -1.92 -9.39 30.95
N THR A 4 -1.93 -10.63 30.48
CA THR A 4 -1.55 -10.97 29.12
C THR A 4 -2.60 -10.34 28.22
N VAL A 5 -2.42 -9.06 27.88
CA VAL A 5 -3.14 -8.43 26.78
C VAL A 5 -2.80 -9.24 25.54
N THR A 6 -3.72 -10.11 25.11
CA THR A 6 -3.65 -10.79 23.82
C THR A 6 -3.64 -9.68 22.76
N GLU A 7 -2.46 -9.37 22.23
CA GLU A 7 -2.33 -8.25 21.30
C GLU A 7 -3.17 -8.49 20.04
N THR A 8 -4.12 -7.58 19.80
CA THR A 8 -5.08 -7.68 18.69
C THR A 8 -4.36 -7.47 17.35
N LEU A 9 -4.43 -8.45 16.45
CA LEU A 9 -4.00 -8.27 15.06
C LEU A 9 -4.96 -7.31 14.34
N THR A 10 -4.44 -6.48 13.44
CA THR A 10 -5.29 -5.54 12.67
C THR A 10 -6.19 -6.27 11.69
N TYR A 11 -5.64 -7.23 10.94
CA TYR A 11 -6.35 -8.05 9.97
C TYR A 11 -5.83 -9.49 10.01
N SER A 12 -6.65 -10.41 9.49
CA SER A 12 -6.28 -11.80 9.23
C SER A 12 -6.95 -12.26 7.95
N LEU A 13 -6.17 -12.77 6.98
CA LEU A 13 -6.72 -13.33 5.74
C LEU A 13 -7.49 -14.63 5.96
N CYS A 14 -7.27 -15.32 7.09
CA CYS A 14 -8.03 -16.52 7.45
C CYS A 14 -9.48 -16.20 7.86
N GLY A 15 -9.80 -14.93 8.12
CA GLY A 15 -11.10 -14.48 8.64
C GLY A 15 -11.53 -15.28 9.87
N ASP A 16 -12.83 -15.57 9.96
CA ASP A 16 -13.43 -16.33 11.06
C ASP A 16 -13.31 -17.86 10.87
N ARG A 17 -12.93 -18.33 9.67
CA ARG A 17 -13.00 -19.76 9.28
C ARG A 17 -11.65 -20.48 9.21
N GLY A 18 -10.52 -19.76 9.27
CA GLY A 18 -9.19 -20.36 9.40
C GLY A 18 -8.42 -20.56 8.09
N GLU A 19 -9.02 -20.33 6.92
CA GLU A 19 -8.43 -20.61 5.59
C GLU A 19 -8.36 -19.35 4.72
N THR A 20 -7.32 -19.24 3.89
CA THR A 20 -7.06 -18.06 3.04
C THR A 20 -7.69 -18.12 1.64
N ASP A 21 -8.06 -19.30 1.14
CA ASP A 21 -8.71 -19.45 -0.17
C ASP A 21 -10.01 -18.64 -0.24
N LYS A 22 -10.77 -18.64 0.85
CA LYS A 22 -11.99 -17.85 0.95
C LYS A 22 -11.73 -16.36 0.82
N TYR A 23 -10.63 -15.86 1.38
CA TYR A 23 -10.25 -14.45 1.22
C TYR A 23 -10.02 -14.10 -0.25
N TYR A 24 -9.28 -14.93 -0.98
CA TYR A 24 -8.99 -14.68 -2.39
C TYR A 24 -10.26 -14.74 -3.26
N ALA A 25 -11.18 -15.67 -2.98
CA ALA A 25 -12.47 -15.72 -3.64
C ALA A 25 -13.33 -14.47 -3.33
N ASP A 26 -13.41 -14.06 -2.05
CA ASP A 26 -14.21 -12.93 -1.62
C ASP A 26 -13.66 -11.60 -2.18
N VAL A 27 -12.33 -11.39 -2.19
CA VAL A 27 -11.72 -10.18 -2.74
C VAL A 27 -11.81 -10.13 -4.27
N ALA A 28 -11.70 -11.26 -4.96
CA ALA A 28 -11.88 -11.31 -6.41
C ALA A 28 -13.33 -10.96 -6.80
N ALA A 29 -14.31 -11.58 -6.15
CA ALA A 29 -15.73 -11.31 -6.40
C ALA A 29 -16.12 -9.88 -6.03
N PHE A 30 -15.58 -9.33 -4.94
CA PHE A 30 -15.83 -7.94 -4.59
C PHE A 30 -15.11 -6.97 -5.54
N THR A 31 -13.93 -7.32 -6.05
CA THR A 31 -13.25 -6.53 -7.08
C THR A 31 -14.09 -6.46 -8.36
N ASP A 32 -14.73 -7.54 -8.77
CA ASP A 32 -15.66 -7.51 -9.92
C ASP A 32 -16.83 -6.54 -9.68
N GLU A 33 -17.39 -6.57 -8.48
CA GLU A 33 -18.45 -5.63 -8.06
C GLU A 33 -17.96 -4.17 -8.06
N VAL A 34 -16.72 -3.91 -7.63
CA VAL A 34 -16.12 -2.57 -7.67
C VAL A 34 -15.88 -2.12 -9.10
N MET A 35 -15.39 -3.00 -9.98
CA MET A 35 -15.19 -2.69 -11.39
C MET A 35 -16.52 -2.43 -12.11
N GLU A 36 -17.60 -3.12 -11.73
CA GLU A 36 -18.97 -2.82 -12.16
C GLU A 36 -19.37 -1.38 -11.82
N SER A 37 -19.25 -0.99 -10.55
CA SER A 37 -19.60 0.37 -10.11
C SER A 37 -18.73 1.44 -10.76
N LEU A 38 -17.47 1.13 -11.07
CA LEU A 38 -16.55 2.04 -11.77
C LEU A 38 -16.92 2.24 -13.26
N ARG A 39 -17.78 1.40 -13.85
CA ARG A 39 -18.22 1.59 -15.26
C ARG A 39 -19.05 2.85 -15.46
N GLU A 40 -19.75 3.31 -14.43
CA GLU A 40 -20.45 4.61 -14.44
C GLU A 40 -19.47 5.79 -14.64
N GLU A 41 -18.18 5.56 -14.35
CA GLU A 41 -17.11 6.54 -14.44
C GLU A 41 -16.25 6.37 -15.69
N GLU A 42 -16.61 5.46 -16.61
CA GLU A 42 -15.82 5.13 -17.81
C GLU A 42 -15.44 6.38 -18.61
N GLN A 43 -16.37 7.31 -18.81
CA GLN A 43 -16.08 8.58 -19.51
C GLN A 43 -15.00 9.40 -18.79
N THR A 44 -15.07 9.49 -17.45
CA THR A 44 -14.06 10.19 -16.64
C THR A 44 -12.68 9.54 -16.81
N ILE A 45 -12.64 8.21 -16.77
CA ILE A 45 -11.40 7.43 -16.90
C ILE A 45 -10.81 7.57 -18.30
N GLN A 46 -11.64 7.52 -19.36
CA GLN A 46 -11.18 7.73 -20.73
C GLN A 46 -10.67 9.15 -20.93
N GLU A 47 -11.35 10.17 -20.44
CA GLU A 47 -10.85 11.55 -20.52
C GLU A 47 -9.52 11.73 -19.80
N PHE A 48 -9.34 11.08 -18.64
CA PHE A 48 -8.07 11.09 -17.93
C PHE A 48 -6.97 10.36 -18.72
N LYS A 49 -7.28 9.20 -19.31
CA LYS A 49 -6.35 8.45 -20.18
C LYS A 49 -5.89 9.27 -21.37
N HIS A 50 -6.79 10.00 -22.04
CA HIS A 50 -6.42 10.93 -23.12
C HIS A 50 -5.51 12.03 -22.61
N TYR A 51 -5.82 12.64 -21.45
CA TYR A 51 -4.95 13.65 -20.84
C TYR A 51 -3.54 13.11 -20.55
N ILE A 52 -3.40 11.87 -20.07
CA ILE A 52 -2.09 11.23 -19.88
C ILE A 52 -1.32 11.16 -21.21
N ALA A 53 -1.97 10.73 -22.28
CA ALA A 53 -1.36 10.63 -23.60
C ALA A 53 -0.95 12.00 -24.15
N ASP A 54 -1.85 12.98 -24.12
CA ASP A 54 -1.64 14.34 -24.64
C ASP A 54 -0.49 15.07 -23.91
N ASN A 55 -0.26 14.74 -22.64
CA ASN A 55 0.81 15.33 -21.84
C ASN A 55 2.10 14.48 -21.82
N ASN A 56 2.21 13.47 -22.68
CA ASN A 56 3.35 12.54 -22.75
C ASN A 56 3.72 11.93 -21.38
N LEU A 57 2.72 11.73 -20.53
CA LEU A 57 2.89 11.08 -19.24
C LEU A 57 2.91 9.57 -19.44
N LYS A 58 3.71 8.86 -18.63
CA LYS A 58 3.81 7.40 -18.73
C LYS A 58 2.44 6.75 -18.51
N PRO A 59 1.89 6.02 -19.50
CA PRO A 59 0.61 5.37 -19.34
C PRO A 59 0.70 4.21 -18.34
N ILE A 60 -0.43 3.95 -17.70
CA ILE A 60 -0.69 2.73 -16.92
C ILE A 60 -2.05 2.20 -17.35
N ASP A 61 -2.40 1.02 -16.85
CA ASP A 61 -3.67 0.37 -17.19
C ASP A 61 -4.90 1.20 -16.76
N SER A 62 -5.95 1.17 -17.58
CA SER A 62 -7.21 1.89 -17.29
C SER A 62 -7.85 1.49 -15.96
N ALA A 63 -7.75 0.21 -15.57
CA ALA A 63 -8.29 -0.25 -14.30
C ALA A 63 -7.56 0.40 -13.11
N VAL A 64 -6.28 0.75 -13.28
CA VAL A 64 -5.50 1.46 -12.26
C VAL A 64 -5.93 2.93 -12.15
N TYR A 65 -6.26 3.58 -13.26
CA TYR A 65 -6.88 4.91 -13.22
C TYR A 65 -8.25 4.88 -12.52
N ALA A 66 -9.04 3.84 -12.76
CA ALA A 66 -10.32 3.64 -12.09
C ALA A 66 -10.15 3.46 -10.56
N LEU A 67 -9.14 2.67 -10.14
CA LEU A 67 -8.74 2.55 -8.74
C LEU A 67 -8.33 3.90 -8.14
N GLU A 68 -7.58 4.73 -8.87
CA GLU A 68 -7.19 6.07 -8.40
C GLU A 68 -8.38 7.00 -8.22
N PHE A 69 -9.37 6.92 -9.11
CA PHE A 69 -10.61 7.68 -8.99
C PHE A 69 -11.39 7.29 -7.72
N LEU A 70 -11.52 5.99 -7.44
CA LEU A 70 -12.08 5.49 -6.17
C LEU A 70 -11.25 5.98 -4.97
N MET A 71 -9.92 5.97 -5.08
CA MET A 71 -9.00 6.40 -4.03
C MET A 71 -9.21 7.89 -3.66
N ILE A 72 -9.53 8.77 -4.63
CA ILE A 72 -9.89 10.16 -4.35
C ILE A 72 -11.06 10.20 -3.35
N GLY A 73 -12.13 9.45 -3.64
CA GLY A 73 -13.31 9.38 -2.79
C GLY A 73 -13.01 8.86 -1.39
N VAL A 74 -12.31 7.73 -1.29
CA VAL A 74 -11.97 7.10 0.00
C VAL A 74 -11.09 8.04 0.84
N LEU A 75 -10.01 8.59 0.28
CA LEU A 75 -9.11 9.45 1.03
C LEU A 75 -9.75 10.79 1.40
N TRP A 76 -10.63 11.34 0.56
CA TRP A 76 -11.40 12.53 0.91
C TRP A 76 -12.27 12.30 2.15
N ARG A 77 -12.96 11.17 2.23
CA ARG A 77 -13.84 10.86 3.37
C ARG A 77 -13.07 10.78 4.69
N ILE A 78 -11.89 10.16 4.66
CA ILE A 78 -11.07 9.94 5.87
C ILE A 78 -10.31 11.21 6.27
N TYR A 79 -9.70 11.88 5.29
CA TYR A 79 -8.71 12.93 5.54
C TYR A 79 -9.15 14.34 5.11
N GLY A 80 -10.26 14.49 4.39
CA GLY A 80 -10.76 15.80 3.91
C GLY A 80 -10.96 16.81 5.04
N ARG A 81 -11.41 16.34 6.21
CA ARG A 81 -11.55 17.18 7.44
C ARG A 81 -10.22 17.58 8.08
N ARG A 82 -9.13 16.88 7.78
CA ARG A 82 -7.77 17.16 8.28
C ARG A 82 -6.97 18.06 7.34
N ALA A 83 -7.43 18.24 6.10
CA ALA A 83 -6.78 19.01 5.03
C ALA A 83 -6.97 20.55 5.15
N GLY A 84 -6.63 21.13 6.31
CA GLY A 84 -6.63 22.59 6.52
C GLY A 84 -5.36 23.29 6.02
N ALA A 85 -5.39 24.61 5.79
CA ALA A 85 -4.21 25.35 5.28
C ALA A 85 -2.95 25.22 6.16
N GLY A 86 -3.11 25.08 7.48
CA GLY A 86 -1.98 24.93 8.42
C GLY A 86 -1.24 23.60 8.33
N SER A 87 -1.87 22.52 7.85
CA SER A 87 -1.20 21.22 7.68
C SER A 87 -0.26 21.20 6.47
N ILE A 88 -0.56 22.00 5.45
CA ILE A 88 0.25 22.10 4.22
C ILE A 88 1.58 22.81 4.49
N TYR A 89 1.54 23.93 5.23
CA TYR A 89 2.75 24.67 5.59
C TYR A 89 3.69 23.83 6.48
N MET A 90 3.10 23.14 7.48
CA MET A 90 3.85 22.22 8.34
C MET A 90 4.42 21.03 7.54
N GLY A 91 3.70 20.55 6.54
CA GLY A 91 4.17 19.52 5.62
C GLY A 91 5.39 19.91 4.80
N LYS A 92 5.42 21.14 4.28
CA LYS A 92 6.59 21.68 3.56
C LYS A 92 7.81 21.79 4.49
N LEU A 93 7.61 22.25 5.73
CA LEU A 93 8.66 22.33 6.75
C LEU A 93 9.20 20.94 7.15
N LEU A 94 8.32 19.95 7.33
CA LEU A 94 8.74 18.58 7.67
C LEU A 94 9.45 17.88 6.49
N SER A 95 9.01 18.15 5.26
CA SER A 95 9.64 17.61 4.05
C SER A 95 11.04 18.19 3.83
N SER A 96 11.26 19.48 4.11
CA SER A 96 12.59 20.10 4.03
C SER A 96 13.53 19.61 5.13
N LEU A 97 13.02 19.25 6.31
CA LEU A 97 13.83 18.61 7.36
C LEU A 97 14.26 17.17 7.00
N TYR A 98 13.50 16.49 6.14
CA TYR A 98 13.81 15.13 5.70
C TYR A 98 15.05 15.06 4.78
N SER A 99 15.30 16.09 3.97
CA SER A 99 16.50 16.14 3.11
C SER A 99 17.80 16.21 3.94
N ILE A 100 17.70 16.60 5.21
CA ILE A 100 18.81 16.74 6.16
C ILE A 100 19.03 15.45 6.98
N ARG A 101 18.10 14.47 6.88
CA ARG A 101 18.04 13.24 7.70
C ARG A 101 19.30 12.36 7.63
N ASN A 102 20.06 12.41 6.54
CA ASN A 102 21.23 11.55 6.32
C ASN A 102 22.55 12.09 6.94
N ARG A 103 22.52 13.20 7.70
CA ARG A 103 23.74 13.84 8.22
C ARG A 103 24.27 13.27 9.53
N SER A 104 23.41 12.77 10.44
CA SER A 104 23.86 12.08 11.67
C SER A 104 22.72 11.34 12.39
N ALA A 105 23.08 10.37 13.25
CA ALA A 105 22.13 9.63 14.08
C ALA A 105 21.34 10.54 15.05
N GLY A 106 21.97 11.60 15.57
CA GLY A 106 21.32 12.59 16.44
C GLY A 106 20.27 13.44 15.72
N VAL A 107 20.56 13.87 14.48
CA VAL A 107 19.60 14.59 13.63
C VAL A 107 18.41 13.70 13.27
N LYS A 108 18.62 12.41 13.02
CA LYS A 108 17.54 11.44 12.78
C LYS A 108 16.56 11.34 13.96
N ILE A 109 17.06 11.29 15.20
CA ILE A 109 16.23 11.23 16.41
C ILE A 109 15.43 12.53 16.60
N ALA A 110 16.05 13.69 16.38
CA ALA A 110 15.40 14.99 16.50
C ALA A 110 14.30 15.18 15.44
N VAL A 111 14.57 14.84 14.17
CA VAL A 111 13.60 14.88 13.08
C VAL A 111 12.43 13.92 13.35
N ASN A 112 12.69 12.73 13.87
CA ASN A 112 11.65 11.75 14.21
C ASN A 112 10.74 12.24 15.36
N ARG A 113 11.30 12.89 16.39
CA ARG A 113 10.51 13.51 17.46
C ARG A 113 9.67 14.68 16.96
N LEU A 114 10.24 15.55 16.11
CA LEU A 114 9.50 16.66 15.48
C LEU A 114 8.35 16.17 14.60
N LYS A 115 8.56 15.09 13.83
CA LYS A 115 7.49 14.42 13.08
C LYS A 115 6.42 13.85 14.00
N GLY A 116 6.81 13.16 15.07
CA GLY A 116 5.86 12.64 16.07
C GLY A 116 5.00 13.74 16.68
N ILE A 117 5.60 14.90 16.98
CA ILE A 117 4.92 16.07 17.51
C ILE A 117 3.98 16.68 16.46
N ALA A 118 4.48 17.05 15.28
CA ALA A 118 3.68 17.69 14.23
C ALA A 118 2.58 16.78 13.68
N GLY A 119 2.85 15.47 13.57
CA GLY A 119 1.86 14.44 13.24
C GLY A 119 0.73 14.39 14.25
N THR A 120 1.03 14.51 15.54
CA THR A 120 0.04 14.45 16.62
C THR A 120 -0.69 15.79 16.86
N THR A 121 -0.02 16.93 16.71
CA THR A 121 -0.58 18.25 17.06
C THR A 121 -1.20 19.00 15.88
N VAL A 122 -0.79 18.72 14.64
CA VAL A 122 -1.24 19.46 13.45
C VAL A 122 -1.96 18.54 12.46
N LEU A 123 -1.39 17.37 12.13
CA LEU A 123 -1.96 16.47 11.12
C LEU A 123 -3.11 15.61 11.66
N ALA A 124 -3.08 15.24 12.95
CA ALA A 124 -4.14 14.46 13.60
C ALA A 124 -5.29 15.32 14.16
N ARG A 125 -5.16 16.65 14.23
CA ARG A 125 -6.26 17.54 14.64
C ARG A 125 -7.28 17.65 13.50
N SER A 126 -8.42 16.99 13.63
CA SER A 126 -9.59 17.26 12.78
C SER A 126 -10.11 18.65 13.08
N ARG A 127 -10.17 19.53 12.07
CA ARG A 127 -10.99 20.75 12.17
C ARG A 127 -12.37 20.44 11.59
N LYS A 128 -13.40 21.14 12.06
CA LYS A 128 -14.71 21.17 11.40
C LYS A 128 -14.50 21.78 10.01
N LEU A 129 -14.38 20.94 8.99
CA LEU A 129 -14.53 21.36 7.60
C LEU A 129 -15.92 20.90 7.19
N GLU A 130 -16.81 21.87 6.99
CA GLU A 130 -18.15 21.65 6.48
C GLU A 130 -18.11 21.81 4.95
N GLY A 131 -18.76 20.89 4.23
CA GLY A 131 -18.98 20.96 2.78
C GLY A 131 -18.32 19.85 1.97
N ALA A 132 -18.85 19.65 0.77
CA ALA A 132 -18.42 18.63 -0.19
C ALA A 132 -16.99 18.86 -0.70
N ILE A 133 -16.47 17.87 -1.43
CA ILE A 133 -15.21 17.99 -2.15
C ILE A 133 -15.31 19.06 -3.27
N ASP A 134 -14.27 19.89 -3.38
CA ASP A 134 -14.07 20.82 -4.49
C ASP A 134 -12.59 20.79 -4.92
N LEU A 135 -12.25 21.38 -6.05
CA LEU A 135 -10.88 21.40 -6.59
C LEU A 135 -9.85 21.94 -5.60
N LYS A 136 -10.18 23.02 -4.90
CA LYS A 136 -9.28 23.67 -3.93
C LYS A 136 -9.04 22.76 -2.72
N ARG A 137 -10.10 22.13 -2.20
CA ARG A 137 -10.06 21.18 -1.09
C ARG A 137 -9.33 19.89 -1.48
N PHE A 138 -9.51 19.41 -2.71
CA PHE A 138 -8.77 18.27 -3.23
C PHE A 138 -7.26 18.58 -3.30
N GLY A 139 -6.87 19.76 -3.78
CA GLY A 139 -5.48 20.21 -3.72
C GLY A 139 -4.93 20.28 -2.30
N ARG A 140 -5.73 20.72 -1.33
CA ARG A 140 -5.34 20.72 0.10
C ARG A 140 -5.18 19.30 0.65
N LEU A 141 -6.05 18.37 0.27
CA LEU A 141 -5.95 16.96 0.64
C LEU A 141 -4.62 16.37 0.16
N ILE A 142 -4.27 16.58 -1.12
CA ILE A 142 -2.99 16.12 -1.68
C ILE A 142 -1.82 16.73 -0.91
N GLY A 143 -1.90 18.02 -0.57
CA GLY A 143 -0.91 18.67 0.28
C GLY A 143 -0.75 18.01 1.66
N TRP A 144 -1.86 17.64 2.31
CA TRP A 144 -1.84 16.91 3.58
C TRP A 144 -1.28 15.50 3.44
N LEU A 145 -1.64 14.77 2.37
CA LEU A 145 -1.13 13.43 2.10
C LEU A 145 0.38 13.43 1.88
N ARG A 146 0.93 14.44 1.17
CA ARG A 146 2.38 14.63 1.03
C ARG A 146 3.04 14.95 2.38
N ALA A 147 2.40 15.82 3.15
CA ALA A 147 2.88 16.26 4.46
C ALA A 147 3.02 15.12 5.47
N SER A 148 2.16 14.10 5.39
CA SER A 148 2.20 12.95 6.30
C SER A 148 3.41 12.06 6.08
N GLY A 149 3.92 12.00 4.84
CA GLY A 149 5.00 11.08 4.45
C GLY A 149 4.56 9.63 4.27
N GLU A 150 3.27 9.31 4.45
CA GLU A 150 2.74 7.93 4.40
C GLU A 150 2.03 7.58 3.08
N PHE A 151 1.86 8.58 2.19
CA PHE A 151 1.12 8.47 0.92
C PHE A 151 1.97 9.01 -0.24
N GLU A 152 3.27 8.71 -0.26
CA GLU A 152 4.20 9.31 -1.23
C GLU A 152 3.78 9.02 -2.68
N GLN A 153 3.48 7.76 -3.00
CA GLN A 153 3.11 7.36 -4.36
C GLN A 153 1.69 7.79 -4.70
N GLU A 154 0.74 7.58 -3.79
CA GLU A 154 -0.65 7.98 -3.93
C GLU A 154 -0.76 9.49 -4.20
N SER A 155 -0.06 10.33 -3.43
CA SER A 155 -0.09 11.78 -3.61
C SER A 155 0.63 12.28 -4.88
N LYS A 156 1.54 11.49 -5.47
CA LYS A 156 2.08 11.76 -6.82
C LYS A 156 1.01 11.49 -7.87
N ARG A 157 0.34 10.33 -7.78
CA ARG A 157 -0.74 9.95 -8.71
C ARG A 157 -1.92 10.91 -8.65
N LEU A 158 -2.39 11.26 -7.45
CA LEU A 158 -3.51 12.19 -7.27
C LEU A 158 -3.19 13.63 -7.71
N ALA A 159 -1.93 14.03 -7.75
CA ALA A 159 -1.57 15.34 -8.29
C ALA A 159 -1.73 15.41 -9.81
N VAL A 160 -1.47 14.32 -10.53
CA VAL A 160 -1.77 14.25 -11.96
C VAL A 160 -3.28 14.35 -12.20
N TRP A 161 -4.09 13.73 -11.34
CA TRP A 161 -5.55 13.92 -11.34
C TRP A 161 -5.94 15.37 -11.07
N LEU A 162 -5.29 16.05 -10.13
CA LEU A 162 -5.54 17.47 -9.87
C LEU A 162 -5.21 18.34 -11.09
N ASP A 163 -4.09 18.08 -11.77
CA ASP A 163 -3.69 18.82 -12.97
C ASP A 163 -4.68 18.59 -14.12
N PHE A 164 -5.11 17.33 -14.31
CA PHE A 164 -6.20 17.00 -15.23
C PHE A 164 -7.49 17.77 -14.90
N LEU A 165 -7.94 17.75 -13.65
CA LEU A 165 -9.17 18.43 -13.25
C LEU A 165 -9.05 19.96 -13.37
N ASN A 166 -7.85 20.53 -13.19
CA ASN A 166 -7.61 21.96 -13.44
C ASN A 166 -7.70 22.34 -14.93
N SER A 167 -7.49 21.37 -15.84
CA SER A 167 -7.62 21.59 -17.30
C SER A 167 -9.06 21.59 -17.81
N LYS A 168 -10.03 21.24 -16.95
CA LYS A 168 -11.46 21.12 -17.33
C LYS A 168 -12.27 22.31 -16.81
N PRO A 169 -13.45 22.58 -17.38
CA PRO A 169 -14.37 23.59 -16.84
C PRO A 169 -14.70 23.31 -15.36
N PRO A 170 -14.75 24.33 -14.48
CA PRO A 170 -14.93 24.15 -13.04
C PRO A 170 -16.12 23.26 -12.66
N SER A 171 -17.27 23.45 -13.30
CA SER A 171 -18.49 22.66 -13.05
C SER A 171 -18.32 21.17 -13.37
N LYS A 172 -17.54 20.85 -14.41
CA LYS A 172 -17.24 19.46 -14.81
C LYS A 172 -16.32 18.80 -13.80
N SER A 173 -15.27 19.51 -13.37
CA SER A 173 -14.32 19.01 -12.37
C SER A 173 -14.97 18.80 -11.00
N GLU A 174 -15.82 19.73 -10.58
CA GLU A 174 -16.62 19.60 -9.35
C GLU A 174 -17.57 18.39 -9.44
N ASN A 175 -18.26 18.20 -10.56
CA ASN A 175 -19.12 17.03 -10.76
C ASN A 175 -18.35 15.71 -10.69
N MET A 176 -17.17 15.63 -11.32
CA MET A 176 -16.28 14.46 -11.23
C MET A 176 -15.85 14.18 -9.79
N LEU A 177 -15.46 15.20 -9.03
CA LEU A 177 -15.05 15.03 -7.63
C LEU A 177 -16.24 14.58 -6.75
N LEU A 178 -17.44 15.13 -6.95
CA LEU A 178 -18.64 14.70 -6.24
C LEU A 178 -19.00 13.24 -6.54
N ARG A 179 -18.79 12.77 -7.78
CA ARG A 179 -18.95 11.36 -8.15
C ARG A 179 -17.92 10.48 -7.45
N ALA A 180 -16.66 10.88 -7.40
CA ALA A 180 -15.64 10.19 -6.64
C ALA A 180 -16.00 10.09 -5.14
N GLU A 181 -16.47 11.18 -4.52
CA GLU A 181 -16.91 11.18 -3.11
C GLU A 181 -18.07 10.19 -2.86
N ARG A 182 -19.07 10.15 -3.76
CA ARG A 182 -20.18 9.19 -3.67
C ARG A 182 -19.71 7.75 -3.82
N LEU A 183 -18.81 7.49 -4.78
CA LEU A 183 -18.23 6.18 -4.99
C LEU A 183 -17.45 5.71 -3.76
N GLY A 184 -16.67 6.61 -3.14
CA GLY A 184 -15.97 6.33 -1.89
C GLY A 184 -16.90 6.00 -0.72
N PHE A 185 -18.05 6.68 -0.63
CA PHE A 185 -19.08 6.38 0.38
C PHE A 185 -19.68 4.99 0.17
N TRP A 186 -20.08 4.67 -1.06
CA TRP A 186 -20.58 3.33 -1.40
C TRP A 186 -19.55 2.26 -1.08
N PHE A 187 -18.30 2.45 -1.49
CA PHE A 187 -17.23 1.48 -1.28
C PHE A 187 -16.97 1.22 0.21
N GLU A 188 -16.99 2.25 1.05
CA GLU A 188 -16.82 2.10 2.49
C GLU A 188 -17.88 1.17 3.10
N GLN A 189 -19.15 1.40 2.78
CA GLN A 189 -20.25 0.59 3.30
C GLN A 189 -20.19 -0.84 2.74
N ARG A 190 -20.00 -0.95 1.43
CA ARG A 190 -20.07 -2.24 0.75
C ARG A 190 -18.88 -3.13 1.07
N SER A 191 -17.67 -2.56 1.12
CA SER A 191 -16.47 -3.30 1.51
C SER A 191 -16.52 -3.82 2.94
N LYS A 192 -17.20 -3.13 3.86
CA LYS A 192 -17.41 -3.63 5.23
C LYS A 192 -18.27 -4.90 5.24
N VAL A 193 -19.27 -5.00 4.36
CA VAL A 193 -20.10 -6.21 4.22
C VAL A 193 -19.29 -7.35 3.60
N ARG A 194 -18.47 -7.07 2.59
CA ARG A 194 -17.80 -8.11 1.79
C ARG A 194 -16.46 -8.59 2.37
N LEU A 195 -15.69 -7.67 2.96
CA LEU A 195 -14.33 -7.93 3.46
C LEU A 195 -14.17 -7.67 4.96
N GLY A 196 -15.25 -7.26 5.65
CA GLY A 196 -15.17 -6.84 7.05
C GLY A 196 -14.71 -7.95 8.01
N CYS A 197 -15.01 -9.22 7.74
CA CYS A 197 -14.54 -10.32 8.57
C CYS A 197 -13.00 -10.40 8.64
N TYR A 198 -12.29 -9.99 7.58
CA TYR A 198 -10.83 -10.01 7.53
C TYR A 198 -10.18 -8.85 8.30
N THR A 199 -10.94 -7.78 8.62
CA THR A 199 -10.43 -6.53 9.22
C THR A 199 -11.11 -6.18 10.54
N SER A 200 -11.76 -7.15 11.19
CA SER A 200 -12.51 -6.94 12.44
C SER A 200 -11.65 -6.41 13.59
N GLY A 201 -10.35 -6.71 13.59
CA GLY A 201 -9.40 -6.30 14.63
C GLY A 201 -8.86 -4.88 14.50
N VAL A 202 -9.09 -4.16 13.38
CA VAL A 202 -8.51 -2.83 13.14
C VAL A 202 -8.94 -1.82 14.21
N ASP A 203 -10.23 -1.72 14.49
CA ASP A 203 -10.76 -0.69 15.40
C ASP A 203 -10.26 -0.91 16.83
N ALA A 204 -10.28 -2.17 17.29
CA ALA A 204 -9.75 -2.58 18.58
C ALA A 204 -8.23 -2.36 18.67
N TYR A 205 -7.47 -2.68 17.62
CA TYR A 205 -6.04 -2.39 17.58
C TYR A 205 -5.78 -0.88 17.73
N ILE A 206 -6.49 -0.03 16.97
CA ILE A 206 -6.31 1.42 17.04
C ILE A 206 -6.58 1.91 18.46
N GLU A 207 -7.69 1.50 19.07
CA GLU A 207 -8.07 1.89 20.44
C GLU A 207 -7.00 1.47 21.47
N ASN A 208 -6.66 0.18 21.48
CA ASN A 208 -5.73 -0.41 22.45
C ASN A 208 -4.31 0.18 22.32
N ASN A 209 -3.97 0.71 21.15
CA ASN A 209 -2.65 1.26 20.86
C ASN A 209 -2.60 2.80 20.83
N ARG A 210 -3.70 3.52 21.14
CA ARG A 210 -3.73 5.00 21.09
C ARG A 210 -2.58 5.67 21.83
N GLN A 211 -2.28 5.22 23.05
CA GLN A 211 -1.20 5.78 23.85
C GLN A 211 0.18 5.40 23.29
N ARG A 212 0.36 4.15 22.87
CA ARG A 212 1.62 3.67 22.27
C ARG A 212 1.94 4.38 20.95
N LEU A 213 0.93 4.68 20.15
CA LEU A 213 1.07 5.37 18.86
C LEU A 213 1.17 6.89 19.01
N LYS A 214 0.89 7.44 20.20
CA LYS A 214 1.07 8.87 20.47
C LYS A 214 2.54 9.23 20.25
N TRP A 215 2.78 10.29 19.48
CA TRP A 215 4.13 10.78 19.16
C TRP A 215 5.01 9.85 18.30
N LYS A 216 4.48 8.74 17.76
CA LYS A 216 5.23 7.92 16.80
C LYS A 216 5.15 8.50 15.40
N GLU A 217 6.25 8.40 14.65
CA GLU A 217 6.35 8.82 13.24
C GLU A 217 5.28 8.13 12.40
N ASN A 218 5.16 6.81 12.52
CA ASN A 218 4.23 5.98 11.77
C ASN A 218 2.80 5.96 12.34
N ARG A 219 2.42 6.95 13.17
CA ARG A 219 1.08 7.00 13.78
C ARG A 219 -0.01 6.93 12.72
N ILE A 220 0.10 7.74 11.66
CA ILE A 220 -0.90 7.81 10.59
C ILE A 220 -1.03 6.46 9.89
N PHE A 221 0.10 5.80 9.61
CA PHE A 221 0.11 4.47 9.02
C PHE A 221 -0.53 3.40 9.91
N CYS A 222 -0.14 3.35 11.19
CA CYS A 222 -0.68 2.38 12.14
C CYS A 222 -2.09 2.72 12.64
N SER A 223 -2.64 3.89 12.27
CA SER A 223 -4.01 4.30 12.59
C SER A 223 -4.90 4.43 11.36
N ARG A 224 -4.55 3.76 10.25
CA ARG A 224 -5.41 3.70 9.06
C ARG A 224 -6.71 2.97 9.36
N GLU A 225 -7.81 3.48 8.83
CA GLU A 225 -9.16 2.97 9.06
C GLU A 225 -9.43 1.73 8.20
N ARG A 226 -10.46 0.96 8.56
CA ARG A 226 -10.80 -0.32 7.90
C ARG A 226 -10.97 -0.20 6.39
N VAL A 227 -11.60 0.86 5.93
CA VAL A 227 -11.80 1.10 4.49
C VAL A 227 -10.48 1.24 3.72
N GLU A 228 -9.40 1.71 4.35
CA GLU A 228 -8.08 1.79 3.71
C GLU A 228 -7.45 0.40 3.54
N TYR A 229 -7.71 -0.53 4.47
CA TYR A 229 -7.34 -1.93 4.30
C TYR A 229 -8.10 -2.54 3.12
N HIS A 230 -9.43 -2.33 3.06
CA HIS A 230 -10.23 -2.85 1.95
C HIS A 230 -9.83 -2.24 0.60
N LEU A 231 -9.53 -0.94 0.55
CA LEU A 231 -9.03 -0.27 -0.65
C LEU A 231 -7.71 -0.92 -1.11
N ASN A 232 -6.81 -1.24 -0.17
CA ASN A 232 -5.56 -1.91 -0.52
C ASN A 232 -5.74 -3.37 -0.94
N MET A 233 -6.69 -4.10 -0.34
CA MET A 233 -7.02 -5.46 -0.75
C MET A 233 -7.56 -5.51 -2.18
N VAL A 234 -8.58 -4.68 -2.47
CA VAL A 234 -9.16 -4.56 -3.82
C VAL A 234 -8.14 -3.97 -4.80
N GLY A 235 -7.39 -2.95 -4.39
CA GLY A 235 -6.37 -2.33 -5.24
C GLY A 235 -5.24 -3.28 -5.60
N ALA A 236 -4.81 -4.15 -4.69
CA ALA A 236 -3.83 -5.20 -5.00
C ALA A 236 -4.38 -6.19 -6.04
N GLU A 237 -5.64 -6.59 -5.93
CA GLU A 237 -6.29 -7.48 -6.90
C GLU A 237 -6.45 -6.81 -8.27
N ILE A 238 -6.88 -5.54 -8.33
CA ILE A 238 -6.93 -4.75 -9.57
C ILE A 238 -5.54 -4.66 -10.21
N MET A 239 -4.51 -4.33 -9.42
CA MET A 239 -3.13 -4.23 -9.92
C MET A 239 -2.61 -5.58 -10.42
N ASN A 240 -2.93 -6.68 -9.74
CA ASN A 240 -2.56 -8.02 -10.20
C ASN A 240 -3.12 -8.31 -11.58
N ARG A 241 -4.42 -8.07 -11.79
CA ARG A 241 -5.10 -8.25 -13.09
C ARG A 241 -4.49 -7.35 -14.16
N ALA A 242 -4.34 -6.06 -13.87
CA ALA A 242 -3.80 -5.06 -14.78
C ALA A 242 -2.34 -5.35 -15.22
N PHE A 243 -1.50 -5.82 -14.29
CA PHE A 243 -0.08 -6.04 -14.55
C PHE A 243 0.26 -7.50 -14.86
N HIS A 244 -0.72 -8.40 -14.88
CA HIS A 244 -0.51 -9.82 -15.12
C HIS A 244 0.23 -10.07 -16.45
N GLY A 245 -0.23 -9.44 -17.54
CA GLY A 245 0.39 -9.60 -18.86
C GLY A 245 1.87 -9.19 -18.88
N GLY A 246 2.19 -8.05 -18.25
CA GLY A 246 3.58 -7.58 -18.12
C GLY A 246 4.44 -8.53 -17.28
N PHE A 247 3.91 -9.00 -16.15
CA PHE A 247 4.61 -9.94 -15.28
C PHE A 247 4.89 -11.27 -15.99
N SER A 248 3.88 -11.86 -16.64
CA SER A 248 4.06 -13.12 -17.38
C SER A 248 5.08 -12.98 -18.50
N ALA A 249 5.05 -11.87 -19.25
CA ALA A 249 5.98 -11.60 -20.35
C ALA A 249 7.44 -11.33 -19.89
N ALA A 250 7.64 -10.95 -18.62
CA ALA A 250 8.94 -10.55 -18.12
C ALA A 250 10.00 -11.67 -18.19
N LYS A 251 11.22 -11.29 -18.57
CA LYS A 251 12.34 -12.22 -18.82
C LYS A 251 12.86 -12.88 -17.53
N GLU A 252 13.03 -12.09 -16.48
CA GLU A 252 13.42 -12.55 -15.16
C GLU A 252 12.27 -12.34 -14.17
N LYS A 253 12.10 -13.28 -13.23
CA LYS A 253 11.11 -13.17 -12.15
C LYS A 253 11.78 -13.26 -10.79
N ARG A 254 11.34 -12.40 -9.86
CA ARG A 254 11.86 -12.33 -8.49
C ARG A 254 10.72 -12.30 -7.48
N VAL A 255 10.95 -12.86 -6.30
CA VAL A 255 10.02 -12.79 -5.17
C VAL A 255 10.65 -11.91 -4.10
N PHE A 256 9.95 -10.84 -3.70
CA PHE A 256 10.38 -9.93 -2.65
C PHE A 256 9.63 -10.25 -1.37
N LEU A 257 10.35 -10.76 -0.37
CA LEU A 257 9.81 -11.11 0.94
C LEU A 257 10.17 -10.07 1.99
N PRO A 258 9.28 -9.71 2.93
CA PRO A 258 9.65 -8.86 4.04
C PRO A 258 10.46 -9.64 5.08
N VAL A 259 11.47 -8.98 5.68
CA VAL A 259 12.30 -9.61 6.73
C VAL A 259 11.52 -10.04 7.98
N CYS A 260 10.30 -9.56 8.19
CA CYS A 260 9.44 -9.99 9.30
C CYS A 260 8.89 -11.43 9.15
N MET A 261 9.09 -12.08 8.01
CA MET A 261 8.81 -13.52 7.82
C MET A 261 9.93 -14.43 8.31
N ARG A 262 11.06 -13.87 8.79
CA ARG A 262 12.14 -14.67 9.36
C ARG A 262 11.65 -15.33 10.65
N HIS A 263 11.95 -16.62 10.79
CA HIS A 263 11.69 -17.37 12.02
C HIS A 263 12.64 -16.98 13.16
N LYS A 264 13.90 -16.67 12.82
CA LYS A 264 14.96 -16.28 13.75
C LYS A 264 15.15 -14.76 13.75
N SER A 265 15.66 -14.22 14.86
CA SER A 265 16.08 -12.82 14.95
C SER A 265 17.16 -12.47 13.92
N SER A 266 17.46 -11.18 13.75
CA SER A 266 18.52 -10.70 12.85
C SER A 266 19.88 -11.33 13.15
N GLU A 267 20.19 -11.57 14.42
CA GLU A 267 21.49 -12.07 14.89
C GLU A 267 21.62 -13.58 14.65
N ALA A 268 20.51 -14.31 14.78
CA ALA A 268 20.48 -15.77 14.63
C ALA A 268 20.20 -16.24 13.18
N CYS A 269 19.64 -15.37 12.34
CA CYS A 269 19.39 -15.68 10.93
C CYS A 269 20.69 -15.62 10.11
N LYS A 270 21.08 -16.73 9.46
CA LYS A 270 22.29 -16.78 8.60
C LYS A 270 22.10 -16.15 7.21
N ALA A 271 21.10 -15.30 7.03
CA ALA A 271 20.87 -14.61 5.75
C ALA A 271 22.02 -13.67 5.44
N VAL A 272 22.47 -13.64 4.19
CA VAL A 272 23.60 -12.80 3.76
C VAL A 272 23.09 -11.60 2.97
N LYS A 273 23.71 -10.43 3.13
CA LYS A 273 23.34 -9.24 2.36
C LYS A 273 23.58 -9.50 0.87
N GLU A 274 22.61 -9.11 0.04
CA GLU A 274 22.66 -9.20 -1.43
C GLU A 274 21.93 -8.00 -2.03
N GLY A 275 22.68 -7.09 -2.65
CA GLY A 275 22.15 -5.82 -3.12
C GLY A 275 21.47 -5.03 -2.00
N GLU A 276 20.23 -4.62 -2.26
CA GLU A 276 19.36 -3.87 -1.33
C GLU A 276 18.66 -4.75 -0.28
N GLY A 277 18.86 -6.06 -0.34
CA GLY A 277 18.17 -7.03 0.50
C GLY A 277 19.10 -8.11 1.06
N TYR A 278 18.50 -9.26 1.33
CA TYR A 278 19.20 -10.41 1.89
C TYR A 278 18.80 -11.70 1.18
N ARG A 279 19.77 -12.57 0.96
CA ARG A 279 19.58 -13.92 0.44
C ARG A 279 19.48 -14.93 1.58
N CYS A 280 18.47 -15.79 1.53
CA CYS A 280 18.31 -16.89 2.47
C CYS A 280 19.45 -17.91 2.34
N ARG A 281 19.94 -18.44 3.47
CA ARG A 281 20.94 -19.54 3.54
C ARG A 281 20.38 -20.82 4.19
N SER A 282 19.05 -20.96 4.21
CA SER A 282 18.35 -22.17 4.68
C SER A 282 18.75 -22.64 6.08
N CYS A 283 18.94 -21.71 7.03
CA CYS A 283 19.44 -21.99 8.37
C CYS A 283 18.45 -22.66 9.34
N SER A 284 17.22 -22.94 8.89
CA SER A 284 16.14 -23.61 9.62
C SER A 284 15.11 -24.12 8.62
N LYS A 285 14.58 -25.33 8.83
CA LYS A 285 13.55 -25.96 7.99
C LYS A 285 12.15 -25.42 8.32
N GLU A 286 11.97 -24.90 9.52
CA GLU A 286 10.73 -24.36 10.07
C GLU A 286 10.46 -22.94 9.56
N CYS A 287 11.45 -22.29 8.95
CA CYS A 287 11.34 -20.91 8.48
C CYS A 287 10.58 -20.80 7.16
N GLN A 288 9.50 -19.99 7.16
CA GLN A 288 8.70 -19.70 5.97
C GLN A 288 9.51 -19.11 4.81
N VAL A 289 10.49 -18.25 5.10
CA VAL A 289 11.41 -17.73 4.06
C VAL A 289 12.17 -18.86 3.38
N ASN A 290 12.61 -19.88 4.13
CA ASN A 290 13.31 -21.02 3.55
C ASN A 290 12.37 -21.84 2.65
N ALA A 291 11.15 -22.13 3.12
CA ALA A 291 10.14 -22.85 2.35
C ALA A 291 9.82 -22.13 1.03
N VAL A 292 9.55 -20.83 1.09
CA VAL A 292 9.28 -20.01 -0.11
C VAL A 292 10.51 -19.93 -1.03
N THR A 293 11.72 -19.83 -0.47
CA THR A 293 12.95 -19.81 -1.29
C THR A 293 13.16 -21.13 -2.02
N ALA A 294 12.89 -22.26 -1.37
CA ALA A 294 12.99 -23.58 -1.98
C ALA A 294 11.96 -23.73 -3.12
N MET A 295 10.69 -23.43 -2.86
CA MET A 295 9.62 -23.51 -3.85
C MET A 295 9.88 -22.57 -5.05
N ALA A 296 10.17 -21.29 -4.82
CA ALA A 296 10.38 -20.33 -5.91
C ALA A 296 11.58 -20.70 -6.81
N LYS A 297 12.57 -21.43 -6.27
CA LYS A 297 13.71 -21.93 -7.04
C LYS A 297 13.28 -22.96 -8.10
N GLU A 298 12.25 -23.76 -7.84
CA GLU A 298 11.69 -24.73 -8.80
C GLU A 298 11.10 -24.01 -10.02
N TYR A 299 10.65 -22.77 -9.84
CA TYR A 299 10.15 -21.88 -10.90
C TYR A 299 11.23 -20.97 -11.52
N GLY A 300 12.52 -21.19 -11.21
CA GLY A 300 13.63 -20.35 -11.69
C GLY A 300 13.61 -18.92 -11.13
N CYS A 301 12.85 -18.66 -10.07
CA CYS A 301 12.67 -17.34 -9.50
C CYS A 301 13.66 -17.08 -8.36
N LYS A 302 14.27 -15.89 -8.33
CA LYS A 302 15.15 -15.48 -7.24
C LYS A 302 14.34 -14.89 -6.09
N VAL A 303 14.64 -15.30 -4.86
CA VAL A 303 14.00 -14.73 -3.66
C VAL A 303 14.94 -13.77 -2.95
N VAL A 304 14.47 -12.55 -2.73
CA VAL A 304 15.21 -11.50 -2.01
C VAL A 304 14.38 -11.03 -0.83
N MET A 305 14.96 -11.08 0.37
CA MET A 305 14.35 -10.49 1.55
C MET A 305 14.62 -8.99 1.61
N ILE A 306 13.57 -8.20 1.67
CA ILE A 306 13.60 -6.75 1.73
C ILE A 306 13.40 -6.29 3.19
N PRO A 307 14.35 -5.50 3.74
CA PRO A 307 14.25 -5.02 5.12
C PRO A 307 13.18 -3.95 5.31
N HIS A 308 13.00 -3.08 4.31
CA HIS A 308 12.03 -1.99 4.37
C HIS A 308 11.53 -1.64 2.97
N ALA A 309 10.27 -1.21 2.84
CA ALA A 309 9.68 -0.87 1.54
C ALA A 309 10.49 0.20 0.77
N SER A 310 11.07 1.16 1.50
CA SER A 310 11.91 2.22 0.92
C SER A 310 13.23 1.74 0.33
N THR A 311 13.67 0.51 0.63
CA THR A 311 14.89 -0.07 0.06
C THR A 311 14.58 -1.19 -0.95
N ALA A 312 13.30 -1.48 -1.21
CA ALA A 312 12.91 -2.56 -2.13
C ALA A 312 13.45 -2.36 -3.55
N PHE A 313 13.56 -1.09 -3.95
CA PHE A 313 13.96 -0.69 -5.29
C PHE A 313 15.16 0.24 -5.12
N GLY A 314 16.33 -0.19 -5.60
CA GLY A 314 17.55 0.63 -5.57
C GLY A 314 17.40 1.92 -6.37
N HIS A 315 18.50 2.65 -6.59
CA HIS A 315 18.44 3.96 -7.26
C HIS A 315 18.28 3.89 -8.78
N GLN A 316 18.54 2.73 -9.39
CA GLN A 316 18.50 2.56 -10.84
C GLN A 316 17.16 2.00 -11.30
N ARG A 317 16.59 2.61 -12.35
CA ARG A 317 15.42 2.08 -13.03
C ARG A 317 15.81 0.86 -13.86
N ILE A 318 14.93 -0.13 -13.86
CA ILE A 318 15.03 -1.30 -14.71
C ILE A 318 14.30 -1.01 -16.02
N ARG A 319 14.78 -1.60 -17.12
CA ARG A 319 14.07 -1.52 -18.40
C ARG A 319 12.77 -2.32 -18.30
N GLU A 320 11.68 -1.74 -18.79
CA GLU A 320 10.36 -2.39 -18.77
C GLU A 320 10.37 -3.75 -19.47
N GLY A 321 9.61 -4.70 -18.91
CA GLY A 321 9.57 -6.08 -19.38
C GLY A 321 10.82 -6.92 -19.06
N GLU A 322 11.88 -6.37 -18.47
CA GLU A 322 13.04 -7.18 -18.06
C GLU A 322 12.74 -8.00 -16.81
N VAL A 323 12.17 -7.37 -15.77
CA VAL A 323 12.02 -8.01 -14.44
C VAL A 323 10.58 -7.91 -13.94
N GLY A 324 9.95 -9.07 -13.79
CA GLY A 324 8.72 -9.25 -13.04
C GLY A 324 9.02 -9.49 -11.56
N ILE A 325 8.19 -8.97 -10.67
CA ILE A 325 8.32 -9.20 -9.23
C ILE A 325 7.01 -9.68 -8.63
N VAL A 326 7.08 -10.63 -7.70
CA VAL A 326 5.99 -10.86 -6.74
C VAL A 326 6.38 -10.18 -5.43
N GLY A 327 5.74 -9.05 -5.15
CA GLY A 327 5.91 -8.30 -3.91
C GLY A 327 5.01 -8.86 -2.82
N ILE A 328 5.60 -9.32 -1.72
CA ILE A 328 4.89 -9.78 -0.53
C ILE A 328 4.94 -8.72 0.56
N ALA A 329 3.78 -8.27 1.02
CA ALA A 329 3.70 -7.22 2.04
C ALA A 329 2.42 -7.27 2.88
N CYS A 330 2.39 -6.43 3.92
CA CYS A 330 1.14 -6.14 4.64
C CYS A 330 0.16 -5.43 3.71
N VAL A 331 -1.15 -5.61 3.95
CA VAL A 331 -2.24 -4.98 3.19
C VAL A 331 -1.96 -3.53 2.83
N LEU A 332 -1.68 -2.67 3.81
CA LEU A 332 -1.54 -1.23 3.62
C LEU A 332 -0.35 -0.75 2.77
N ASN A 333 0.55 -1.65 2.36
CA ASN A 333 1.76 -1.33 1.60
C ASN A 333 1.69 -1.71 0.12
N LEU A 334 0.71 -2.51 -0.31
CA LEU A 334 0.74 -3.12 -1.63
C LEU A 334 0.48 -2.13 -2.76
N ILE A 335 -0.51 -1.23 -2.65
CA ILE A 335 -0.76 -0.24 -3.69
C ILE A 335 0.48 0.67 -3.87
N SER A 336 0.96 1.27 -2.78
CA SER A 336 2.14 2.15 -2.81
C SER A 336 3.37 1.42 -3.37
N GLY A 337 3.60 0.18 -2.96
CA GLY A 337 4.67 -0.67 -3.47
C GLY A 337 4.53 -0.99 -4.95
N GLY A 338 3.31 -1.28 -5.43
CA GLY A 338 2.99 -1.54 -6.84
C GLY A 338 3.24 -0.34 -7.73
N TYR A 339 2.79 0.86 -7.31
CA TYR A 339 3.11 2.11 -8.00
C TYR A 339 4.62 2.34 -8.09
N LYS A 340 5.33 2.17 -6.96
CA LYS A 340 6.78 2.35 -6.94
C LYS A 340 7.48 1.35 -7.86
N ALA A 341 7.04 0.10 -7.88
CA ALA A 341 7.58 -0.94 -8.75
C ALA A 341 7.41 -0.57 -10.24
N LYS A 342 6.20 -0.17 -10.67
CA LYS A 342 5.94 0.28 -12.05
C LYS A 342 6.72 1.55 -12.42
N GLU A 343 6.88 2.49 -11.48
CA GLU A 343 7.71 3.69 -11.66
C GLU A 343 9.18 3.31 -11.95
N MET A 344 9.67 2.27 -11.27
CA MET A 344 11.04 1.75 -11.39
C MET A 344 11.23 0.76 -12.55
N GLY A 345 10.18 0.51 -13.34
CA GLY A 345 10.21 -0.34 -14.54
C GLY A 345 10.04 -1.84 -14.29
N TYR A 346 9.69 -2.24 -13.07
CA TYR A 346 9.31 -3.63 -12.77
C TYR A 346 7.88 -3.92 -13.21
N GLU A 347 7.56 -5.19 -13.39
CA GLU A 347 6.21 -5.71 -13.61
C GLU A 347 5.71 -6.41 -12.33
N PRO A 348 4.96 -5.73 -11.44
CA PRO A 348 4.63 -6.26 -10.12
C PRO A 348 3.38 -7.13 -10.12
N GLN A 349 3.42 -8.15 -9.27
CA GLN A 349 2.30 -8.88 -8.72
C GLN A 349 2.37 -8.75 -7.19
N CYS A 350 1.22 -8.85 -6.54
CA CYS A 350 1.01 -8.57 -5.14
C CYS A 350 0.50 -9.84 -4.44
N VAL A 351 1.19 -10.24 -3.38
CA VAL A 351 0.72 -11.30 -2.47
C VAL A 351 0.68 -10.73 -1.05
N LEU A 352 -0.41 -11.01 -0.35
CA LEU A 352 -0.62 -10.50 0.99
C LEU A 352 -0.02 -11.43 2.05
N LEU A 353 0.56 -10.82 3.07
CA LEU A 353 0.80 -11.51 4.33
C LEU A 353 -0.54 -11.86 4.98
N HIS A 354 -0.60 -12.99 5.70
CA HIS A 354 -1.82 -13.41 6.41
C HIS A 354 -2.25 -12.38 7.47
N TYR A 355 -1.28 -11.76 8.13
CA TYR A 355 -1.52 -10.75 9.16
C TYR A 355 -0.27 -9.88 9.36
N SER A 356 -0.48 -8.73 9.98
CA SER A 356 0.56 -7.78 10.34
C SER A 356 1.26 -8.17 11.64
N GLY A 357 2.57 -8.49 11.60
CA GLY A 357 3.32 -8.92 12.78
C GLY A 357 4.64 -8.21 13.04
N CYS A 358 5.07 -7.25 12.22
CA CYS A 358 6.44 -6.73 12.33
C CYS A 358 6.68 -5.87 13.59
N ILE A 359 7.91 -5.96 14.13
CA ILE A 359 8.37 -5.17 15.30
C ILE A 359 8.29 -3.67 15.05
N GLN A 360 8.60 -3.26 13.83
CA GLN A 360 8.71 -1.86 13.45
C GLN A 360 7.35 -1.13 13.51
N HIS A 361 6.25 -1.81 13.17
CA HIS A 361 4.96 -1.16 13.01
C HIS A 361 3.87 -1.69 13.95
N TRP A 362 3.79 -3.00 14.12
CA TRP A 362 2.57 -3.65 14.58
C TRP A 362 2.68 -4.18 16.01
N HIS A 363 3.70 -5.01 16.29
CA HIS A 363 3.80 -5.77 17.54
C HIS A 363 5.13 -5.51 18.25
N PRO A 364 5.21 -5.22 19.57
CA PRO A 364 6.44 -4.83 20.24
C PRO A 364 7.52 -5.91 20.23
N LYS A 365 7.13 -7.19 20.23
CA LYS A 365 8.05 -8.34 20.18
C LYS A 365 8.14 -8.99 18.80
N GLY A 366 7.31 -8.55 17.86
CA GLY A 366 7.14 -9.20 16.57
C GLY A 366 6.32 -10.49 16.67
N ILE A 367 5.63 -10.82 15.58
CA ILE A 367 4.98 -12.09 15.35
C ILE A 367 5.43 -12.54 13.97
N GLU A 368 5.99 -13.75 13.88
CA GLU A 368 6.33 -14.36 12.59
C GLU A 368 5.05 -14.44 11.75
N THR A 369 5.07 -13.80 10.59
CA THR A 369 3.94 -13.79 9.65
C THR A 369 4.17 -14.80 8.54
N ARG A 370 3.10 -15.15 7.83
CA ARG A 370 3.09 -16.17 6.77
C ARG A 370 2.36 -15.65 5.54
N ILE A 371 2.46 -16.41 4.45
CA ILE A 371 1.71 -16.17 3.22
C ILE A 371 0.94 -17.43 2.85
N ASP A 372 0.01 -17.26 1.93
CA ASP A 372 -0.57 -18.36 1.19
C ASP A 372 0.45 -18.80 0.14
N VAL A 373 1.10 -19.95 0.40
CA VAL A 373 2.13 -20.48 -0.49
C VAL A 373 1.52 -20.98 -1.79
N HIS A 374 0.30 -21.51 -1.76
CA HIS A 374 -0.40 -21.96 -2.96
C HIS A 374 -0.68 -20.78 -3.87
N ARG A 375 -1.16 -19.66 -3.32
CA ARG A 375 -1.38 -18.43 -4.09
C ARG A 375 -0.09 -17.91 -4.75
N LEU A 376 1.01 -17.92 -4.02
CA LEU A 376 2.30 -17.54 -4.61
C LEU A 376 2.69 -18.49 -5.74
N GLU A 377 2.52 -19.80 -5.53
CA GLU A 377 2.84 -20.81 -6.52
C GLU A 377 2.01 -20.66 -7.81
N GLU A 378 0.70 -20.41 -7.69
CA GLU A 378 -0.18 -20.11 -8.84
C GLU A 378 0.35 -18.96 -9.69
N ILE A 379 0.73 -17.85 -9.05
CA ILE A 379 1.27 -16.66 -9.73
C ILE A 379 2.59 -17.01 -10.44
N LEU A 380 3.46 -17.82 -9.81
CA LEU A 380 4.72 -18.23 -10.44
C LEU A 380 4.49 -19.19 -11.61
N LYS A 381 3.51 -20.11 -11.51
CA LYS A 381 3.10 -21.03 -12.59
C LYS A 381 2.57 -20.28 -13.81
N THR A 382 1.63 -19.35 -13.63
CA THR A 382 1.06 -18.55 -14.73
C THR A 382 2.11 -17.61 -15.37
N GLY A 383 3.20 -17.36 -14.65
CA GLY A 383 4.35 -16.61 -15.12
C GLY A 383 5.36 -17.42 -15.94
N GLN A 384 5.26 -18.75 -16.01
CA GLN A 384 6.18 -19.54 -16.83
C GLN A 384 5.82 -19.42 -18.31
N LYS A 385 6.82 -19.14 -19.16
CA LYS A 385 6.66 -19.35 -20.61
C LYS A 385 6.65 -20.85 -20.84
N THR A 386 5.53 -21.40 -21.28
CA THR A 386 5.50 -22.74 -21.86
C THR A 386 6.37 -22.69 -23.11
N TYR A 387 7.56 -23.26 -23.04
CA TYR A 387 8.31 -23.62 -24.24
C TYR A 387 7.65 -24.88 -24.78
N THR A 388 6.62 -24.73 -25.62
CA THR A 388 6.20 -25.78 -26.56
C THR A 388 6.93 -25.59 -27.87
#